data_AF-A0A1G4VTA4-F1
#
_entry.id   AF-A0A1G4VTA4-F1
#
_cell.length_a   1.000
_cell.length_b   1.000
_cell.length_c   1.000
_cell.angle_alpha   90.00
_cell.angle_beta   90.00
_cell.angle_gamma   90.00
#
_symmetry.space_group_name_H-M   'P 1'
#
loop_
_entity.id
_entity.type
_entity.pdbx_description
1 polymer ?
#
loop_
_entity_poly.entity_id
_entity_poly.type
_entity_poly.pdbx_seq_one_letter_code
_entity_poly.pdbx_strand_id
1 'polypeptide(L)'
;MKKVLLLILTMFCFSLYSQTKGEKFTILKIGNKYSKETIVSAFSKADMCGNFYFSKPNDITLDDGAVVRFLSKTEQGLTSNLSDQCFVVDNYKFDKIVWSISPNGFVAKGHAVRPNKAYIKE
;
A
#
# COMPACT_ATOMS: atom_id res chain seq x y z
N MET A 1 31.08 25.05 -23.32
CA MET A 1 31.35 23.79 -22.57
C MET A 1 31.23 23.96 -21.06
N LYS A 2 31.91 24.92 -20.40
CA LYS A 2 31.81 25.14 -18.94
C LYS A 2 30.38 25.38 -18.41
N LYS A 3 29.54 26.13 -19.15
CA LYS A 3 28.15 26.43 -18.77
C LYS A 3 27.21 25.22 -18.87
N VAL A 4 27.50 24.29 -19.78
CA VAL A 4 26.70 23.05 -19.97
C VAL A 4 27.04 22.04 -18.88
N LEU A 5 28.31 21.95 -18.48
CA LEU A 5 28.75 21.10 -17.38
C LEU A 5 28.12 21.52 -16.04
N LEU A 6 28.00 22.83 -15.80
CA LEU A 6 27.35 23.37 -14.60
C LEU A 6 25.86 23.01 -14.54
N LEU A 7 25.18 22.98 -15.70
CA LEU A 7 23.75 22.69 -15.80
C LEU A 7 23.44 21.19 -15.60
N ILE A 8 24.35 20.31 -16.03
CA ILE A 8 24.26 18.87 -15.76
C ILE A 8 24.52 18.57 -14.28
N LEU A 9 25.47 19.28 -13.66
CA LEU A 9 25.81 19.11 -12.25
C LEU A 9 24.68 19.57 -11.33
N THR A 10 24.00 20.68 -11.63
CA THR A 10 22.85 21.14 -10.85
C THR A 10 21.65 20.20 -10.98
N MET A 11 21.41 19.62 -12.16
CA MET A 11 20.31 18.68 -12.39
C MET A 11 20.47 17.36 -11.61
N PHE A 12 21.70 16.91 -11.38
CA PHE A 12 21.99 15.71 -10.56
C PHE A 12 21.79 15.94 -9.06
N CYS A 13 21.91 17.18 -8.57
CA CYS A 13 21.70 17.47 -7.15
C CYS A 13 20.22 17.46 -6.75
N PHE A 14 19.29 17.73 -7.69
CA PHE A 14 17.85 17.74 -7.39
C PHE A 14 17.22 16.35 -7.32
N SER A 15 17.82 15.31 -7.93
CA SER A 15 17.27 13.94 -7.90
C SER A 15 17.51 13.22 -6.57
N LEU A 16 18.41 13.70 -5.72
CA LEU A 16 18.75 13.08 -4.43
C LEU A 16 17.83 13.52 -3.27
N TYR A 17 16.94 14.49 -3.48
CA TYR A 17 16.02 14.98 -2.44
C TYR A 17 14.65 14.29 -2.43
N SER A 18 14.40 13.33 -3.32
CA SER A 18 13.17 12.52 -3.26
C SER A 18 13.30 11.37 -2.26
N GLN A 19 13.72 11.66 -1.02
CA GLN A 19 13.60 10.71 0.08
C GLN A 19 12.19 10.81 0.64
N THR A 20 11.43 9.73 0.46
CA THR A 20 10.02 9.59 0.78
C THR A 20 9.79 9.50 2.29
N LYS A 21 9.98 10.61 3.00
CA LYS A 21 9.59 10.72 4.42
C LYS A 21 8.07 10.62 4.53
N GLY A 22 7.57 9.59 5.24
CA GLY A 22 6.15 9.42 5.55
C GLY A 22 5.39 8.45 4.65
N GLU A 23 6.08 7.61 3.89
CA GLU A 23 5.42 6.51 3.15
C GLU A 23 4.76 5.52 4.10
N LYS A 24 3.43 5.48 4.06
CA LYS A 24 2.60 4.56 4.87
C LYS A 24 2.70 3.12 4.36
N PHE A 25 3.11 2.94 3.11
CA PHE A 25 3.17 1.65 2.45
C PHE A 25 4.34 1.55 1.48
N THR A 26 4.71 0.32 1.15
CA THR A 26 5.72 -0.04 0.16
C THR A 26 5.14 -1.12 -0.75
N ILE A 27 5.55 -1.14 -2.02
CA ILE A 27 5.16 -2.20 -2.96
C ILE A 27 6.26 -3.25 -2.98
N LEU A 28 5.96 -4.46 -2.49
CA LEU A 28 6.91 -5.57 -2.43
C LEU A 28 6.96 -6.37 -3.73
N LYS A 29 5.81 -6.50 -4.40
CA LYS A 29 5.67 -7.30 -5.62
C LYS A 29 4.63 -6.68 -6.54
N ILE A 30 4.95 -6.61 -7.83
CA ILE A 30 4.00 -6.25 -8.89
C ILE A 30 3.33 -7.53 -9.42
N GLY A 31 2.02 -7.45 -9.59
CA GLY A 31 1.18 -8.52 -10.14
C GLY A 31 1.01 -8.39 -11.65
N ASN A 32 0.04 -9.12 -12.19
CA ASN A 32 -0.14 -9.22 -13.64
C ASN A 32 -1.16 -8.23 -14.23
N LYS A 33 -1.89 -7.48 -13.38
CA LYS A 33 -3.03 -6.64 -13.79
C LYS A 33 -2.79 -5.15 -13.58
N TYR A 34 -2.11 -4.79 -12.49
CA TYR A 34 -1.92 -3.39 -12.11
C TYR A 34 -0.49 -2.92 -12.31
N SER A 35 -0.31 -1.74 -12.93
CA SER A 35 1.01 -1.11 -12.99
C SER A 35 1.41 -0.57 -11.61
N LYS A 36 2.71 -0.33 -11.43
CA LYS A 36 3.23 0.29 -10.19
C LYS A 36 2.56 1.64 -9.92
N GLU A 37 2.39 2.45 -10.95
CA GLU A 37 1.78 3.79 -10.89
C GLU A 37 0.30 3.69 -10.50
N THR A 38 -0.43 2.70 -11.02
CA THR A 38 -1.81 2.41 -10.62
C THR A 38 -1.90 2.08 -9.13
N ILE A 39 -1.01 1.20 -8.64
CA ILE A 39 -0.96 0.83 -7.22
C ILE A 39 -0.65 2.05 -6.35
N VAL A 40 0.40 2.81 -6.69
CA VAL A 40 0.76 4.04 -5.94
C VAL A 40 -0.40 5.03 -5.90
N SER A 41 -1.03 5.29 -7.06
CA SER A 41 -2.16 6.23 -7.15
C SER A 41 -3.37 5.77 -6.35
N ALA A 42 -3.70 4.47 -6.38
CA ALA A 42 -4.83 3.93 -5.63
C ALA A 42 -4.59 3.95 -4.11
N PHE A 43 -3.43 3.48 -3.66
CA PHE A 43 -3.11 3.37 -2.23
C PHE A 43 -2.76 4.71 -1.57
N SER A 44 -2.29 5.70 -2.34
CA SER A 44 -2.08 7.07 -1.82
C SER A 44 -3.39 7.80 -1.56
N LYS A 45 -4.47 7.46 -2.28
CA LYS A 45 -5.80 8.07 -2.13
C LYS A 45 -6.73 7.29 -1.19
N ALA A 46 -6.47 5.99 -1.02
CA ALA A 46 -7.31 5.13 -0.19
C ALA A 46 -7.17 5.45 1.29
N ASP A 47 -8.30 5.50 2.00
CA ASP A 47 -8.30 5.46 3.46
C ASP A 47 -8.05 4.02 3.92
N MET A 48 -6.79 3.76 4.31
CA MET A 48 -6.35 2.45 4.79
C MET A 48 -6.32 2.38 6.33
N CYS A 49 -6.87 3.37 7.04
CA CYS A 49 -6.98 3.37 8.50
C CYS A 49 -7.64 2.06 9.00
N GLY A 50 -7.09 1.44 10.03
CA GLY A 50 -7.53 0.13 10.53
C GLY A 50 -6.91 -1.08 9.80
N ASN A 51 -5.99 -0.87 8.85
CA ASN A 51 -5.22 -1.93 8.20
C ASN A 51 -3.73 -1.93 8.60
N PHE A 52 -3.34 -1.15 9.61
CA PHE A 52 -1.97 -1.11 10.14
C PHE A 52 -1.93 -1.85 11.47
N TYR A 53 -0.90 -2.65 11.73
CA TYR A 53 -0.71 -3.24 13.06
C TYR A 53 0.21 -2.38 13.94
N PHE A 54 0.18 -2.63 15.25
CA PHE A 54 1.06 -1.96 16.19
C PHE A 54 2.53 -2.39 16.03
N SER A 55 2.81 -3.69 16.04
CA SER A 55 4.20 -4.18 16.16
C SER A 55 4.81 -4.82 14.92
N LYS A 56 3.99 -5.17 13.91
CA LYS A 56 4.44 -5.91 12.72
C LYS A 56 3.85 -5.35 11.41
N PRO A 57 4.52 -5.52 10.26
CA PRO A 57 3.96 -5.05 9.00
C PRO A 57 2.67 -5.84 8.65
N ASN A 58 1.81 -5.22 7.85
CA ASN A 58 0.65 -5.88 7.25
C ASN A 58 0.82 -5.98 5.74
N ASP A 59 0.95 -7.19 5.22
CA ASP A 59 1.09 -7.44 3.79
C ASP A 59 -0.27 -7.75 3.20
N ILE A 60 -0.71 -6.90 2.27
CA ILE A 60 -1.94 -7.05 1.54
C ILE A 60 -1.64 -7.57 0.14
N THR A 61 -2.29 -8.67 -0.22
CA THR A 61 -2.19 -9.26 -1.56
C THR A 61 -3.42 -8.87 -2.40
N LEU A 62 -3.17 -8.33 -3.58
CA LEU A 62 -4.22 -7.99 -4.56
C LEU A 62 -4.65 -9.22 -5.37
N ASP A 63 -5.81 -9.12 -6.03
CA ASP A 63 -6.41 -10.16 -6.88
C ASP A 63 -5.56 -10.57 -8.10
N ASP A 64 -4.52 -9.80 -8.41
CA ASP A 64 -3.55 -10.10 -9.47
C ASP A 64 -2.20 -10.61 -8.97
N GLY A 65 -2.08 -10.83 -7.65
CA GLY A 65 -0.86 -11.31 -7.00
C GLY A 65 0.18 -10.23 -6.69
N ALA A 66 -0.13 -8.95 -6.90
CA ALA A 66 0.67 -7.85 -6.35
C ALA A 66 0.62 -7.86 -4.81
N VAL A 67 1.70 -7.39 -4.17
CA VAL A 67 1.80 -7.33 -2.70
C VAL A 67 2.21 -5.93 -2.27
N VAL A 68 1.38 -5.33 -1.40
CA VAL A 68 1.60 -4.02 -0.79
C VAL A 68 1.77 -4.20 0.72
N ARG A 69 2.87 -3.72 1.26
CA ARG A 69 3.19 -3.75 2.69
C ARG A 69 2.82 -2.44 3.34
N PHE A 70 2.01 -2.49 4.39
CA PHE A 70 1.85 -1.39 5.33
C PHE A 70 2.83 -1.54 6.48
N LEU A 71 3.56 -0.46 6.78
CA LEU A 71 4.49 -0.42 7.90
C LEU A 71 3.72 -0.39 9.23
N SER A 72 4.21 -1.08 10.24
CA SER A 72 3.66 -1.03 11.61
C SER A 72 3.84 0.35 12.26
N LYS A 73 3.15 0.59 13.38
CA LYS A 73 3.41 1.79 14.20
C LYS A 73 4.87 1.87 14.63
N THR A 74 5.44 0.75 15.07
CA THR A 74 6.84 0.68 15.50
C THR A 74 7.82 0.99 14.36
N GLU A 75 7.55 0.53 13.14
CA GLU A 75 8.39 0.82 11.96
C GLU A 75 8.26 2.25 11.45
N GLN A 76 7.06 2.85 11.55
CA GLN A 76 6.85 4.25 11.16
C GLN A 76 7.45 5.24 12.18
N GLY A 77 7.62 4.84 13.44
CA GLY A 77 8.23 5.68 14.48
C GLY A 77 7.51 7.03 14.66
N LEU A 78 8.29 8.07 14.99
CA LEU A 78 7.77 9.43 15.22
C LEU A 78 7.35 10.18 13.95
N THR A 79 7.58 9.60 12.75
CA THR A 79 7.26 10.25 11.47
C THR A 79 5.90 9.82 10.91
N SER A 80 5.19 8.95 11.62
CA SER A 80 3.82 8.58 11.29
C SER A 80 2.87 9.77 11.40
N ASN A 81 2.19 10.11 10.31
CA ASN A 81 1.05 11.04 10.31
C ASN A 81 -0.28 10.32 10.60
N LEU A 82 -0.25 9.04 10.96
CA LEU A 82 -1.45 8.25 11.26
C LEU A 82 -1.82 8.37 12.73
N SER A 83 -3.11 8.58 13.00
CA SER A 83 -3.66 8.53 14.35
C SER A 83 -3.59 7.11 14.93
N ASP A 84 -3.50 7.02 16.26
CA ASP A 84 -3.47 5.75 17.00
C ASP A 84 -4.67 4.85 16.70
N GLN A 85 -5.83 5.43 16.35
CA GLN A 85 -7.02 4.69 15.96
C GLN A 85 -6.89 3.96 14.61
N CYS A 86 -5.88 4.27 13.81
CA CYS A 86 -5.61 3.57 12.55
C CYS A 86 -4.87 2.26 12.72
N PHE A 87 -4.35 2.00 13.93
CA PHE A 87 -3.63 0.78 14.25
C PHE A 87 -4.53 -0.22 14.95
N VAL A 88 -4.42 -1.48 14.56
CA VAL A 88 -5.12 -2.60 15.16
C VAL A 88 -4.15 -3.51 15.90
N VAL A 89 -4.67 -4.25 16.87
CA VAL A 89 -3.92 -5.27 17.61
C VAL A 89 -3.38 -6.36 16.68
N ASP A 90 -2.20 -6.89 17.00
CA ASP A 90 -1.46 -7.81 16.10
C ASP A 90 -2.16 -9.17 15.86
N ASN A 91 -3.18 -9.49 16.65
CA ASN A 91 -3.99 -10.70 16.50
C ASN A 91 -5.23 -10.50 15.59
N TYR A 92 -5.50 -9.27 15.13
CA TYR A 92 -6.52 -9.03 14.12
C TYR A 92 -6.17 -9.80 12.83
N LYS A 93 -7.16 -10.35 12.12
CA LYS A 93 -6.93 -11.17 10.93
C LYS A 93 -7.53 -10.53 9.69
N PHE A 94 -6.69 -10.35 8.66
CA PHE A 94 -7.10 -9.89 7.32
C PHE A 94 -7.19 -11.03 6.29
N ASP A 95 -7.05 -12.28 6.74
CA ASP A 95 -6.89 -13.50 5.92
C ASP A 95 -8.06 -13.84 4.97
N LYS A 96 -9.24 -13.25 5.19
CA LYS A 96 -10.46 -13.50 4.37
C LYS A 96 -10.82 -12.35 3.45
N ILE A 97 -9.93 -11.37 3.32
CA ILE A 97 -10.19 -10.18 2.51
C ILE A 97 -9.50 -10.35 1.17
N VAL A 98 -10.28 -10.19 0.10
CA VAL A 98 -9.79 -10.09 -1.27
C VAL A 98 -9.67 -8.61 -1.59
N TRP A 99 -8.48 -8.17 -1.95
CA TRP A 99 -8.22 -6.79 -2.31
C TRP A 99 -8.08 -6.66 -3.82
N SER A 100 -8.63 -5.60 -4.38
CA SER A 100 -8.49 -5.30 -5.81
C SER A 100 -8.46 -3.79 -6.01
N ILE A 101 -8.00 -3.36 -7.19
CA ILE A 101 -8.14 -1.98 -7.63
C ILE A 101 -9.22 -1.93 -8.71
N SER A 102 -10.24 -1.11 -8.49
CA SER A 102 -11.34 -0.90 -9.43
C SER A 102 -10.88 -0.14 -10.68
N PRO A 103 -11.62 -0.18 -11.80
CA PRO A 103 -11.23 0.52 -13.03
C PRO A 103 -11.06 2.04 -12.86
N ASN A 104 -11.77 2.64 -11.90
CA ASN A 104 -11.64 4.06 -11.54
C ASN A 104 -10.53 4.34 -10.50
N GLY A 105 -9.70 3.35 -10.16
CA GLY A 105 -8.50 3.53 -9.34
C GLY A 105 -8.73 3.53 -7.83
N PHE A 106 -9.88 3.04 -7.34
CA PHE A 106 -10.11 2.88 -5.90
C PHE A 106 -9.69 1.48 -5.43
N VAL A 107 -9.17 1.42 -4.20
CA VAL A 107 -8.91 0.15 -3.53
C VAL A 107 -10.24 -0.42 -3.03
N ALA A 108 -10.61 -1.59 -3.54
CA ALA A 108 -11.82 -2.30 -3.16
C ALA A 108 -11.49 -3.45 -2.19
N LYS A 109 -12.26 -3.49 -1.10
CA LYS A 109 -12.19 -4.52 -0.07
C LYS A 109 -13.36 -5.50 -0.24
N GLY A 110 -13.09 -6.68 -0.79
CA GLY A 110 -14.05 -7.77 -0.91
C GLY A 110 -13.88 -8.80 0.21
N HIS A 111 -14.97 -9.45 0.60
CA HIS A 111 -14.89 -10.69 1.39
C HIS A 111 -15.01 -11.87 0.44
N ALA A 112 -14.22 -12.92 0.66
CA ALA A 112 -14.41 -14.18 -0.05
C ALA A 112 -15.88 -14.61 0.08
N VAL A 113 -16.56 -14.77 -1.06
CA VAL A 113 -17.98 -15.14 -1.10
C VAL A 113 -18.13 -16.48 -0.40
N ARG A 114 -18.79 -16.52 0.75
CA ARG A 114 -19.25 -17.79 1.31
C ARG A 114 -20.34 -18.31 0.37
N PRO A 115 -20.28 -19.57 -0.08
CA PRO A 115 -21.42 -20.18 -0.75
C PRO A 115 -22.65 -19.95 0.11
N ASN A 116 -23.68 -19.32 -0.44
CA ASN A 116 -24.91 -19.13 0.29
C ASN A 116 -25.50 -20.52 0.52
N LYS A 117 -25.57 -20.94 1.80
CA LYS A 117 -26.03 -22.28 2.21
C LYS A 117 -27.40 -22.64 1.62
N ALA A 118 -28.21 -21.64 1.26
CA ALA A 118 -29.50 -21.84 0.60
C ALA A 118 -29.44 -22.51 -0.79
N TYR A 119 -28.26 -22.58 -1.43
CA TYR A 119 -28.08 -23.16 -2.77
C TYR A 119 -27.22 -24.42 -2.79
N ILE A 120 -26.82 -24.94 -1.63
CA ILE A 120 -26.17 -26.25 -1.54
C ILE A 120 -27.31 -27.27 -1.52
N LYS A 121 -27.61 -27.89 -2.67
CA LYS A 121 -28.45 -29.09 -2.71
C LYS A 121 -27.65 -30.24 -2.11
N GLU A 122 -28.16 -30.82 -1.03
CA GLU A 122 -27.69 -32.10 -0.46
C GLU A 122 -27.89 -33.25 -1.45
#